data_AF-A0A833M0L4-F1
#
_entry.id   AF-A0A833M0L4-F1
#
_cell.length_a   1.000
_cell.length_b   1.000
_cell.length_c   1.000
_cell.angle_alpha   90.00
_cell.angle_beta   90.00
_cell.angle_gamma   90.00
#
_symmetry.space_group_name_H-M   'P 1'
#
loop_
_entity.id
_entity.type
_entity.pdbx_description
1 polymer ?
#
loop_
_entity_poly.entity_id
_entity_poly.type
_entity_poly.pdbx_seq_one_letter_code
_entity_poly.pdbx_strand_id
1 'polypeptide(L)'
;MKQYLRIYKHLDVDEIKSHLLLIDDLYGSCANCRHVGLNYTKDLKCTQCGAEFRYLATRIPSETPKILARLEQDGRNVTVIDRDDWEKATAKNNLSGLFG
;
A
#
# COMPACT_ATOMS: atom_id res chain seq x y z
N MET A 1 -17.30 -4.00 -21.02
CA MET A 1 -16.18 -4.75 -20.42
C MET A 1 -15.46 -3.82 -19.45
N LYS A 2 -15.21 -4.27 -18.21
CA LYS A 2 -14.42 -3.51 -17.21
C LYS A 2 -13.20 -4.36 -16.84
N GLN A 3 -12.04 -3.73 -16.72
CA GLN A 3 -10.77 -4.39 -16.42
C GLN A 3 -9.90 -3.47 -15.57
N TYR A 4 -9.10 -4.04 -14.65
CA TYR A 4 -8.05 -3.30 -13.94
C TYR A 4 -6.88 -3.05 -14.88
N LEU A 5 -6.47 -1.79 -15.00
CA LEU A 5 -5.34 -1.36 -15.84
C LEU A 5 -4.32 -0.63 -14.97
N ARG A 6 -3.03 -0.83 -15.27
CA ARG A 6 -1.94 -0.06 -14.68
C ARG A 6 -1.79 1.25 -15.43
N ILE A 7 -1.59 2.34 -14.69
CA ILE A 7 -1.29 3.66 -15.26
C ILE A 7 -0.03 4.20 -14.60
N TYR A 8 0.80 4.90 -15.38
CA TYR A 8 1.87 5.72 -14.81
C TYR A 8 1.29 7.07 -14.39
N LYS A 9 1.65 7.51 -13.18
CA LYS A 9 1.23 8.79 -12.62
C LYS A 9 2.34 9.35 -11.74
N HIS A 10 2.57 10.66 -11.85
CA HIS A 10 3.49 11.36 -10.95
C HIS A 10 2.79 11.60 -9.61
N LEU A 11 3.41 11.19 -8.50
CA LEU A 11 2.84 11.20 -7.16
C LEU A 11 3.89 11.59 -6.13
N ASP A 12 3.43 12.12 -4.99
CA ASP A 12 4.26 12.39 -3.82
C ASP A 12 4.44 11.10 -3.01
N VAL A 13 5.71 10.69 -2.81
CA VAL A 13 6.07 9.44 -2.14
C VAL A 13 5.81 9.50 -0.64
N ASP A 14 5.98 10.65 0.00
CA ASP A 14 5.77 10.81 1.44
C ASP A 14 4.27 10.84 1.78
N GLU A 15 3.47 11.47 0.91
CA GLU A 15 2.01 11.41 0.98
C GLU A 15 1.51 9.96 0.85
N ILE A 16 2.03 9.21 -0.13
CA ILE A 16 1.72 7.78 -0.27
C ILE A 16 2.08 7.04 1.01
N LYS A 17 3.31 7.20 1.52
CA LYS A 17 3.83 6.52 2.71
C LYS A 17 2.91 6.67 3.91
N SER A 18 2.41 7.88 4.15
CA SER A 18 1.58 8.21 5.30
C SER A 18 0.23 7.46 5.31
N HIS A 19 -0.22 6.96 4.14
CA HIS A 19 -1.51 6.31 3.93
C HIS A 19 -1.40 4.92 3.28
N LEU A 20 -0.21 4.30 3.27
CA LEU A 20 0.06 3.05 2.56
C LEU A 20 0.00 1.82 3.48
N LEU A 21 -0.81 0.86 3.06
CA LEU A 21 -0.83 -0.51 3.58
C LEU A 21 0.03 -1.42 2.70
N LEU A 22 1.00 -2.09 3.30
CA LEU A 22 1.86 -3.06 2.63
C LEU A 22 1.35 -4.46 2.92
N ILE A 23 0.90 -5.18 1.90
CA ILE A 23 0.43 -6.57 2.00
C ILE A 23 1.57 -7.49 1.59
N ASP A 24 2.04 -8.30 2.52
CA ASP A 24 3.07 -9.30 2.22
C ASP A 24 2.43 -10.67 1.94
N ASP A 25 1.48 -11.08 2.79
CA ASP A 25 0.82 -12.38 2.71
C ASP A 25 -0.69 -12.29 3.11
N LEU A 26 -1.09 -13.00 4.16
CA LEU A 26 -2.41 -12.93 4.80
C LEU A 26 -2.61 -11.62 5.57
N TYR A 27 -1.53 -10.96 5.97
CA TYR A 27 -1.56 -9.71 6.72
C TYR A 27 -0.72 -8.62 6.06
N GLY A 28 -0.90 -7.40 6.56
CA GLY A 28 -0.14 -6.25 6.11
C GLY A 28 0.55 -5.49 7.24
N SER A 29 1.34 -4.51 6.82
CA SER A 29 2.04 -3.56 7.68
C SER A 29 1.80 -2.12 7.24
N CYS A 30 1.79 -1.20 8.20
CA CYS A 30 1.63 0.22 7.95
C CYS A 30 2.96 0.82 7.50
N ALA A 31 3.02 1.41 6.31
CA ALA A 31 4.25 2.06 5.82
C ALA A 31 4.65 3.30 6.64
N ASN A 32 3.68 3.93 7.32
CA ASN A 32 3.91 5.11 8.14
C ASN A 32 4.62 4.77 9.47
N CYS A 33 4.05 3.87 10.28
CA CYS A 33 4.56 3.56 11.62
C CYS A 33 5.17 2.17 11.79
N ARG A 34 5.18 1.35 10.73
CA ARG A 34 5.69 -0.04 10.71
C ARG A 34 4.91 -1.04 11.57
N HIS A 35 3.71 -0.68 12.06
CA HIS A 35 2.83 -1.64 12.71
C HIS A 35 2.52 -2.82 11.78
N VAL A 36 2.62 -4.06 12.28
CA VAL A 36 2.39 -5.30 11.52
C VAL A 36 1.10 -5.99 11.96
N GLY A 37 0.66 -7.00 11.21
CA GLY A 37 -0.50 -7.82 11.58
C GLY A 37 -1.86 -7.20 11.20
N LEU A 38 -1.86 -6.21 10.31
CA LEU A 38 -3.07 -5.55 9.85
C LEU A 38 -3.85 -6.47 8.91
N ASN A 39 -5.14 -6.63 9.16
CA ASN A 39 -6.05 -7.34 8.28
C ASN A 39 -6.49 -6.39 7.15
N TYR A 40 -5.93 -6.55 5.96
CA TYR A 40 -6.18 -5.64 4.83
C TYR A 40 -7.64 -5.59 4.35
N THR A 41 -8.46 -6.58 4.69
CA THR A 41 -9.90 -6.58 4.38
C THR A 41 -10.73 -5.84 5.42
N LYS A 42 -10.28 -5.75 6.69
CA LYS A 42 -11.06 -5.19 7.81
C LYS A 42 -10.51 -3.86 8.31
N ASP A 43 -9.20 -3.72 8.37
CA ASP A 43 -8.56 -2.56 8.96
C ASP A 43 -8.55 -1.40 7.96
N LEU A 44 -9.44 -0.43 8.19
CA LEU A 44 -9.56 0.80 7.39
C LEU A 44 -8.43 1.79 7.67
N LYS A 45 -7.88 1.71 8.87
CA LYS A 45 -6.85 2.58 9.41
C LYS A 45 -5.85 1.76 10.19
N CYS A 46 -4.64 2.27 10.33
CA CYS A 46 -3.66 1.66 11.22
C CYS A 46 -4.17 1.74 12.66
N THR A 47 -4.25 0.58 13.32
CA THR A 47 -4.63 0.46 14.74
C THR A 47 -3.63 1.08 15.71
N GLN A 48 -2.40 1.34 15.26
CA GLN A 48 -1.35 1.97 16.07
C GLN A 48 -1.26 3.48 15.87
N CYS A 49 -1.15 3.97 14.63
CA CYS A 49 -0.94 5.41 14.37
C CYS A 49 -2.16 6.15 13.80
N GLY A 50 -3.29 5.46 13.57
CA GLY A 50 -4.51 6.07 13.06
C GLY A 50 -4.50 6.42 11.56
N ALA A 51 -3.40 6.18 10.85
CA ALA A 51 -3.30 6.43 9.41
C ALA A 51 -4.41 5.75 8.62
N GLU A 52 -5.21 6.51 7.87
CA GLU A 52 -6.22 5.96 6.97
C GLU A 52 -5.57 5.34 5.74
N PHE A 53 -5.94 4.11 5.38
CA PHE A 53 -5.34 3.44 4.23
C PHE A 53 -6.07 3.82 2.94
N ARG A 54 -5.44 4.74 2.18
CA ARG A 54 -5.87 5.14 0.82
C ARG A 54 -5.13 4.36 -0.27
N TYR A 55 -3.94 3.85 0.07
CA TYR A 55 -3.07 3.13 -0.84
C TYR A 55 -2.80 1.71 -0.34
N LEU A 56 -2.60 0.80 -1.29
CA LEU A 56 -2.16 -0.57 -1.03
C LEU A 56 -0.97 -0.91 -1.95
N ALA A 57 -0.02 -1.68 -1.45
CA ALA A 57 0.98 -2.34 -2.29
C ALA A 57 1.11 -3.79 -1.84
N THR A 58 1.22 -4.74 -2.77
CA THR A 58 1.27 -6.18 -2.45
C THR A 58 2.51 -6.85 -3.03
N ARG A 59 3.11 -7.76 -2.26
CA ARG A 59 4.17 -8.68 -2.75
C ARG A 59 3.62 -9.86 -3.56
N ILE A 60 2.30 -9.96 -3.71
CA ILE A 60 1.65 -11.00 -4.50
C ILE A 60 0.85 -10.33 -5.64
N PRO A 61 1.52 -9.83 -6.70
CA PRO A 61 0.85 -9.07 -7.76
C PRO A 61 -0.29 -9.82 -8.44
N SER A 62 -0.21 -11.15 -8.53
CA SER A 62 -1.25 -12.02 -9.11
C SER A 62 -2.58 -11.96 -8.36
N GLU A 63 -2.57 -11.68 -7.05
CA GLU A 63 -3.79 -11.59 -6.24
C GLU A 63 -4.39 -10.18 -6.24
N THR A 64 -3.72 -9.18 -6.81
CA THR A 64 -4.18 -7.77 -6.83
C THR A 64 -5.62 -7.62 -7.34
N PRO A 65 -6.04 -8.22 -8.48
CA PRO A 65 -7.42 -8.09 -8.97
C PRO A 65 -8.45 -8.63 -7.98
N LYS A 66 -8.13 -9.73 -7.28
CA LYS A 66 -9.01 -10.36 -6.29
C LYS A 66 -9.13 -9.53 -5.03
N ILE A 67 -8.01 -8.95 -4.56
CA ILE A 67 -7.99 -8.02 -3.43
C ILE A 67 -8.84 -6.79 -3.77
N LEU A 68 -8.63 -6.18 -4.94
CA LEU A 68 -9.42 -5.02 -5.38
C LEU A 68 -10.90 -5.34 -5.49
N ALA A 69 -11.27 -6.45 -6.12
CA ALA A 69 -12.66 -6.86 -6.23
C ALA A 69 -13.31 -7.04 -4.85
N ARG A 70 -12.57 -7.60 -3.87
CA ARG A 70 -13.06 -7.74 -2.50
C ARG A 70 -13.27 -6.39 -1.81
N LEU A 71 -12.31 -5.47 -1.93
CA LEU A 71 -12.40 -4.14 -1.31
C LEU A 71 -13.52 -3.30 -1.95
N GLU A 72 -13.71 -3.39 -3.27
CA GLU A 72 -14.82 -2.73 -3.96
C GLU A 72 -16.19 -3.27 -3.50
N GLN A 73 -16.33 -4.58 -3.31
CA GLN A 73 -17.54 -5.19 -2.74
C GLN A 73 -17.85 -4.66 -1.33
N ASP A 74 -16.80 -4.41 -0.55
CA ASP A 74 -16.90 -3.84 0.79
C ASP A 74 -17.06 -2.28 0.77
N GLY A 75 -17.28 -1.69 -0.42
CA GLY A 75 -17.50 -0.24 -0.60
C GLY A 75 -16.24 0.61 -0.47
N ARG A 76 -15.06 -0.01 -0.59
CA ARG A 76 -13.78 0.60 -0.28
C ARG A 76 -12.94 0.80 -1.54
N ASN A 77 -12.72 2.07 -1.90
CA ASN A 77 -11.83 2.44 -2.98
C ASN A 77 -10.44 2.71 -2.44
N VAL A 78 -9.47 1.90 -2.88
CA VAL A 78 -8.04 2.11 -2.63
C VAL A 78 -7.30 2.16 -3.95
N THR A 79 -6.19 2.90 -3.97
CA THR A 79 -5.29 2.92 -5.13
C THR A 79 -4.16 1.92 -4.91
N VAL A 80 -3.92 1.05 -5.90
CA VAL A 80 -2.75 0.16 -5.86
C VAL A 80 -1.52 0.95 -6.30
N ILE A 81 -0.50 0.92 -5.47
CA ILE A 81 0.86 1.31 -5.81
C ILE A 81 1.62 0.02 -6.13
N ASP A 82 2.27 -0.03 -7.30
CA ASP A 82 3.11 -1.18 -7.63
C ASP A 82 4.22 -1.30 -6.58
N ARG A 83 4.41 -2.52 -6.07
CA ARG A 83 5.30 -2.76 -4.94
C ARG A 83 6.76 -2.47 -5.30
N ASP A 84 7.18 -2.78 -6.51
CA ASP A 84 8.55 -2.55 -6.95
C ASP A 84 8.82 -1.06 -7.14
N ASP A 85 7.85 -0.32 -7.67
CA ASP A 85 7.96 1.14 -7.83
C ASP A 85 8.07 1.82 -6.45
N TRP A 86 7.27 1.39 -5.48
CA TRP A 86 7.36 1.86 -4.10
C TRP A 86 8.73 1.57 -3.48
N GLU A 87 9.22 0.34 -3.58
CA GLU A 87 10.51 -0.06 -3.00
C GLU A 87 11.67 0.71 -3.64
N LYS A 88 11.67 0.90 -4.97
CA LYS A 88 12.67 1.71 -5.67
C LYS A 88 12.64 3.18 -5.27
N ALA A 89 11.44 3.76 -5.14
CA ALA A 89 11.27 5.16 -4.76
C ALA A 89 11.76 5.43 -3.34
N THR A 90 11.56 4.49 -2.42
CA THR A 90 11.91 4.65 -1.00
C THR A 90 13.30 4.14 -0.63
N ALA A 91 13.91 3.27 -1.43
CA ALA A 91 15.27 2.80 -1.22
C ALA A 91 16.30 3.96 -1.21
N LYS A 92 16.13 4.95 -2.10
CA LYS A 92 17.03 6.12 -2.16
C LYS A 92 16.97 6.98 -0.90
N ASN A 93 15.79 7.15 -0.30
CA ASN A 93 15.60 7.96 0.89
C ASN A 93 16.19 7.34 2.16
N ASN A 94 16.36 6.00 2.20
CA ASN A 94 16.98 5.32 3.33
C ASN A 94 18.52 5.36 3.28
N LEU A 95 19.12 5.53 2.10
CA LEU A 95 20.59 5.58 1.94
C LEU A 95 21.18 6.94 2.32
N SER A 96 20.47 8.04 2.09
CA SER A 96 20.91 9.39 2.50
C SER A 96 20.97 9.56 4.03
N GLY A 97 20.20 8.78 4.79
CA GLY A 97 20.23 8.80 6.26
C GLY A 97 21.32 7.94 6.91
N LEU A 98 22.02 7.09 6.14
CA LEU A 98 23.09 6.21 6.65
C LEU A 98 24.49 6.82 6.54
N PHE A 99 24.63 7.92 5.79
CA PHE A 99 25.89 8.65 5.60
C PHE A 99 25.80 10.12 6.02
N GLY A 100 24.84 10.45 6.90
CA GLY A 100 24.68 11.77 7.53
C GLY A 100 25.28 11.82 8.93
#